data_AF-A0A1M7FAG6-F1
#
_entry.id   AF-A0A1M7FAG6-F1
#
_cell.length_a   1.000
_cell.length_b   1.000
_cell.length_c   1.000
_cell.angle_alpha   90.00
_cell.angle_beta   90.00
_cell.angle_gamma   90.00
#
_symmetry.space_group_name_H-M   'P 1'
#
loop_
_entity.id
_entity.type
_entity.pdbx_description
1 polymer ?
#
loop_
_entity_poly.entity_id
_entity_poly.type
_entity_poly.pdbx_seq_one_letter_code
_entity_poly.pdbx_strand_id
1 'polypeptide(L)'
;MDNATIIARLRNLGSLPDDSTPAVDDFPLEEFDELVQQLSEPLEPSHSLTLINLGAPRDTSAHGIEWSLIHAAEAISAEALHDILLVADDTEVKRIIEIRLKNHYKSQV
;
A
#
# COMPACT_ATOMS: atom_id res chain seq x y z
N MET A 1 2.96 -3.32 19.00
CA MET A 1 3.59 -4.28 18.06
C MET A 1 4.55 -3.47 17.20
N ASP A 2 5.69 -4.00 16.81
CA ASP A 2 6.58 -3.24 15.92
C ASP A 2 6.10 -3.32 14.46
N ASN A 3 6.54 -2.38 13.63
CA ASN A 3 6.15 -2.31 12.23
C ASN A 3 6.49 -3.60 11.48
N ALA A 4 7.65 -4.22 11.78
CA ALA A 4 8.06 -5.47 11.14
C ALA A 4 7.06 -6.62 11.38
N THR A 5 6.56 -6.79 12.61
CA THR A 5 5.55 -7.81 12.90
C THR A 5 4.21 -7.51 12.25
N ILE A 6 3.80 -6.23 12.20
CA ILE A 6 2.56 -5.81 11.53
C ILE A 6 2.63 -6.11 10.03
N ILE A 7 3.72 -5.71 9.39
CA ILE A 7 3.99 -5.97 7.96
C ILE A 7 4.01 -7.47 7.66
N ALA A 8 4.61 -8.28 8.53
CA ALA A 8 4.59 -9.74 8.37
C ALA A 8 3.17 -10.32 8.45
N ARG A 9 2.32 -9.81 9.35
CA ARG A 9 0.91 -10.21 9.44
C ARG A 9 0.12 -9.81 8.20
N LEU A 10 0.26 -8.56 7.74
CA LEU A 10 -0.37 -8.08 6.51
C LEU A 10 0.01 -8.95 5.30
N ARG A 11 1.29 -9.33 5.17
CA ARG A 11 1.73 -10.28 4.12
C ARG A 11 1.09 -11.65 4.22
N ASN A 12 0.81 -12.13 5.43
CA ASN A 12 0.16 -13.44 5.63
C ASN A 12 -1.33 -13.40 5.30
N LEU A 13 -1.99 -12.24 5.45
CA LEU A 13 -3.37 -12.05 4.98
C LEU A 13 -3.45 -12.04 3.44
N GLY A 14 -2.38 -11.58 2.79
CA GLY A 14 -2.29 -11.48 1.34
C GLY A 14 -2.68 -10.10 0.82
N SER A 15 -2.56 -9.93 -0.49
CA SER A 15 -2.96 -8.68 -1.17
C SER A 15 -4.47 -8.53 -1.19
N LEU A 16 -4.93 -7.27 -1.24
CA LEU A 16 -6.35 -6.97 -1.39
C LEU A 16 -6.91 -7.68 -2.64
N PRO A 17 -8.07 -8.36 -2.52
CA PRO A 17 -8.69 -9.04 -3.63
C PRO A 17 -9.24 -8.04 -4.64
N ASP A 18 -9.50 -8.54 -5.85
CA ASP A 18 -10.30 -7.87 -6.86
C ASP A 18 -11.68 -8.55 -7.04
N ASP A 19 -12.54 -7.96 -7.86
CA ASP A 19 -13.84 -8.52 -8.24
C ASP A 19 -13.74 -9.91 -8.92
N SER A 20 -12.56 -10.32 -9.36
CA SER A 20 -12.29 -11.62 -9.98
C SER A 20 -11.81 -12.68 -8.98
N THR A 21 -11.48 -12.27 -7.76
CA THR A 21 -10.89 -13.14 -6.74
C THR A 21 -11.96 -14.07 -6.16
N PRO A 22 -11.77 -15.40 -6.26
CA PRO A 22 -12.69 -16.35 -5.65
C PRO A 22 -12.75 -16.11 -4.13
N ALA A 23 -13.95 -15.98 -3.58
CA ALA A 23 -14.19 -15.69 -2.17
C ALA A 23 -13.66 -14.33 -1.68
N VAL A 24 -13.84 -13.28 -2.50
CA VAL A 24 -13.64 -11.87 -2.09
C VAL A 24 -14.30 -11.55 -0.74
N ASP A 25 -15.48 -12.13 -0.47
CA ASP A 25 -16.23 -11.97 0.78
C ASP A 25 -15.56 -12.62 2.00
N ASP A 26 -14.64 -13.57 1.80
CA ASP A 26 -13.90 -14.26 2.87
C ASP A 26 -12.58 -13.53 3.22
N PHE A 27 -12.19 -12.50 2.47
CA PHE A 27 -10.99 -11.72 2.79
C PHE A 27 -11.21 -10.94 4.09
N PRO A 28 -10.31 -11.03 5.09
CA PRO A 28 -10.49 -10.40 6.39
C PRO A 28 -10.18 -8.89 6.32
N LEU A 29 -11.03 -8.13 5.63
CA LEU A 29 -10.87 -6.69 5.40
C LEU A 29 -10.74 -5.88 6.70
N GLU A 30 -11.51 -6.25 7.73
CA GLU A 30 -11.47 -5.58 9.05
C GLU A 30 -10.11 -5.78 9.74
N GLU A 31 -9.62 -7.03 9.81
CA GLU A 31 -8.29 -7.33 10.40
C GLU A 31 -7.18 -6.64 9.60
N PHE A 32 -7.31 -6.61 8.26
CA PHE A 32 -6.35 -5.96 7.39
C PHE A 32 -6.27 -4.46 7.68
N ASP A 33 -7.41 -3.75 7.73
CA ASP A 33 -7.44 -2.32 8.01
C ASP A 33 -6.94 -2.00 9.42
N GLU A 34 -7.34 -2.78 10.44
CA GLU A 34 -6.84 -2.64 11.81
C GLU A 34 -5.32 -2.77 11.91
N LEU A 35 -4.71 -3.68 11.13
CA LEU A 35 -3.27 -3.83 11.08
C LEU A 35 -2.59 -2.63 10.41
N VAL A 36 -3.13 -2.13 9.29
CA VAL A 36 -2.58 -0.94 8.63
C VAL A 36 -2.62 0.27 9.57
N GLN A 37 -3.71 0.47 10.30
CA GLN A 37 -3.86 1.58 11.25
C GLN A 37 -2.90 1.51 12.45
N GLN A 38 -2.33 0.34 12.76
CA GLN A 38 -1.36 0.16 13.85
C GLN A 38 0.07 0.52 13.46
N LEU A 39 0.35 0.76 12.18
CA LEU A 39 1.67 1.18 11.72
C LEU A 39 2.04 2.52 12.32
N SER A 40 3.32 2.66 12.67
CA SER A 40 3.86 3.87 13.29
C SER A 40 5.03 4.41 12.49
N GLU A 41 5.20 5.73 12.45
CA GLU A 41 6.37 6.34 11.83
C GLU A 41 7.60 6.26 12.75
N PRO A 42 8.82 6.10 12.19
CA PRO A 42 9.13 6.03 10.77
C PRO A 42 8.92 4.63 10.17
N LEU A 43 8.49 4.58 8.91
CA LEU A 43 8.55 3.37 8.10
C LEU A 43 9.88 3.25 7.36
N GLU A 44 10.28 2.03 7.08
CA GLU A 44 11.45 1.73 6.26
C GLU A 44 11.00 1.59 4.79
N PRO A 45 11.88 1.88 3.82
CA PRO A 45 11.58 1.69 2.40
C PRO A 45 11.02 0.29 2.05
N SER A 46 11.55 -0.75 2.71
CA SER A 46 11.10 -2.13 2.58
C SER A 46 9.64 -2.35 3.05
N HIS A 47 9.22 -1.63 4.09
CA HIS A 47 7.84 -1.65 4.58
C HIS A 47 6.91 -1.00 3.55
N SER A 48 7.27 0.17 3.02
CA SER A 48 6.49 0.86 1.99
C SER A 48 6.34 0.03 0.72
N LEU A 49 7.41 -0.63 0.25
CA LEU A 49 7.33 -1.56 -0.89
C LEU A 49 6.30 -2.68 -0.63
N THR A 50 6.33 -3.26 0.57
CA THR A 50 5.38 -4.32 0.93
C THR A 50 3.95 -3.79 0.91
N LEU A 51 3.69 -2.62 1.49
CA LEU A 51 2.36 -2.02 1.53
C LEU A 51 1.81 -1.72 0.13
N ILE A 52 2.67 -1.27 -0.79
CA ILE A 52 2.28 -1.03 -2.18
C ILE A 52 1.87 -2.33 -2.88
N ASN A 53 2.63 -3.41 -2.67
CA ASN A 53 2.37 -4.71 -3.29
C ASN A 53 1.17 -5.46 -2.68
N LEU A 54 0.67 -4.99 -1.52
CA LEU A 54 -0.56 -5.50 -0.93
C LEU A 54 -1.83 -4.84 -1.50
N GLY A 55 -1.69 -3.82 -2.35
CA GLY A 55 -2.82 -3.23 -3.05
C GLY A 55 -3.50 -4.23 -4.00
N ALA A 56 -4.74 -3.93 -4.37
CA ALA A 56 -5.44 -4.70 -5.38
C ALA A 56 -4.73 -4.56 -6.74
N PRO A 57 -4.92 -5.52 -7.66
CA PRO A 57 -4.50 -5.37 -9.04
C PRO A 57 -4.91 -4.03 -9.65
N ARG A 58 -4.13 -3.57 -10.60
CA ARG A 58 -4.40 -2.30 -11.28
C ARG A 58 -5.77 -2.31 -11.97
N ASP A 59 -6.46 -1.17 -11.92
CA ASP A 59 -7.76 -0.93 -12.56
C ASP A 59 -8.90 -1.81 -11.97
N THR A 60 -8.70 -2.45 -10.81
CA THR A 60 -9.68 -3.35 -10.22
C THR A 60 -10.28 -2.93 -8.87
N SER A 61 -9.92 -1.77 -8.28
CA SER A 61 -10.57 -1.41 -7.01
C SER A 61 -10.69 0.09 -6.66
N ALA A 62 -11.66 0.32 -5.77
CA ALA A 62 -12.00 1.56 -5.08
C ALA A 62 -12.49 1.21 -3.67
N HIS A 63 -11.65 0.57 -2.87
CA HIS A 63 -11.94 0.26 -1.47
C HIS A 63 -11.35 1.32 -0.54
N GLY A 64 -12.06 1.65 0.55
CA GLY A 64 -11.58 2.62 1.54
C GLY A 64 -10.21 2.28 2.14
N ILE A 65 -9.88 0.98 2.20
CA ILE A 65 -8.61 0.45 2.74
C ILE A 65 -7.41 0.82 1.84
N GLU A 66 -7.61 0.99 0.53
CA GLU A 66 -6.53 1.41 -0.36
C GLU A 66 -5.98 2.78 0.03
N TRP A 67 -6.84 3.67 0.53
CA TRP A 67 -6.39 4.95 1.08
C TRP A 67 -5.51 4.79 2.31
N SER A 68 -5.86 3.87 3.22
CA SER A 68 -5.03 3.54 4.38
C SER A 68 -3.65 3.03 3.94
N LEU A 69 -3.60 2.14 2.94
CA LEU A 69 -2.36 1.62 2.37
C LEU A 69 -1.52 2.72 1.70
N ILE A 70 -2.13 3.57 0.88
CA ILE A 70 -1.45 4.68 0.20
C ILE A 70 -0.79 5.59 1.23
N HIS A 71 -1.55 6.03 2.24
CA HIS A 71 -1.04 6.94 3.26
C HIS A 71 0.07 6.31 4.11
N ALA A 72 -0.07 5.04 4.47
CA ALA A 72 0.99 4.32 5.17
C ALA A 72 2.25 4.20 4.29
N ALA A 73 2.11 3.78 3.02
CA ALA A 73 3.25 3.63 2.11
C ALA A 73 3.99 4.96 1.83
N GLU A 74 3.27 6.08 1.83
CA GLU A 74 3.81 7.44 1.65
C GLU A 74 4.58 7.97 2.87
N ALA A 75 4.63 7.24 4.00
CA ALA A 75 5.30 7.67 5.24
C ALA A 75 6.85 7.54 5.19
N ILE A 76 7.43 7.78 4.01
CA ILE A 76 8.86 7.82 3.71
C ILE A 76 9.19 9.04 2.83
N SER A 77 10.47 9.29 2.54
CA SER A 77 10.83 10.41 1.66
C SER A 77 10.33 10.19 0.23
N ALA A 78 10.01 11.29 -0.47
CA ALA A 78 9.58 11.25 -1.88
C ALA A 78 10.62 10.59 -2.80
N GLU A 79 11.91 10.78 -2.52
CA GLU A 79 13.02 10.13 -3.25
C GLU A 79 13.02 8.62 -3.04
N ALA A 80 12.92 8.15 -1.79
CA ALA A 80 12.84 6.72 -1.51
C ALA A 80 11.58 6.09 -2.12
N LEU A 81 10.46 6.81 -2.07
CA LEU A 81 9.20 6.39 -2.68
C LEU A 81 9.31 6.25 -4.19
N HIS A 82 9.95 7.21 -4.86
CA HIS A 82 10.24 7.13 -6.31
C HIS A 82 11.00 5.83 -6.64
N ASP A 83 12.08 5.53 -5.91
CA ASP A 83 12.91 4.37 -6.16
C ASP A 83 12.16 3.04 -5.92
N ILE A 84 11.30 2.98 -4.91
CA ILE A 84 10.46 1.82 -4.62
C ILE A 84 9.45 1.57 -5.75
N LEU A 85 8.82 2.62 -6.28
CA LEU A 85 7.80 2.47 -7.33
C LEU A 85 8.38 1.84 -8.61
N LEU A 86 9.68 1.98 -8.85
CA LEU A 86 10.35 1.33 -9.99
C LEU A 86 10.34 -0.21 -9.91
N VAL A 87 10.26 -0.77 -8.70
CA VAL A 87 10.32 -2.22 -8.45
C VAL A 87 9.04 -2.80 -7.85
N ALA A 88 8.09 -1.95 -7.46
CA ALA A 88 6.79 -2.37 -6.92
C ALA A 88 5.90 -3.03 -7.99
N ASP A 89 5.04 -3.95 -7.53
CA ASP A 89 4.06 -4.65 -8.38
C ASP A 89 3.03 -3.65 -8.96
N ASP A 90 2.41 -3.99 -10.10
CA ASP A 90 1.42 -3.12 -10.76
C ASP A 90 0.07 -3.18 -10.03
N THR A 91 -0.04 -2.42 -8.94
CA THR A 91 -1.23 -2.30 -8.09
C THR A 91 -1.90 -0.93 -8.26
N GLU A 92 -3.18 -0.83 -7.87
CA GLU A 92 -3.87 0.47 -7.86
C GLU A 92 -3.22 1.46 -6.87
N VAL A 93 -2.72 0.95 -5.75
CA VAL A 93 -1.92 1.72 -4.77
C VAL A 93 -0.68 2.33 -5.44
N LYS A 94 0.10 1.53 -6.18
CA LYS A 94 1.27 2.03 -6.93
C LYS A 94 0.87 3.17 -7.86
N ARG A 95 -0.16 2.97 -8.68
CA ARG A 95 -0.63 3.95 -9.65
C ARG A 95 -1.03 5.27 -9.00
N ILE A 96 -1.78 5.22 -7.90
CA ILE A 96 -2.23 6.45 -7.21
C ILE A 96 -1.03 7.20 -6.65
N ILE A 97 -0.07 6.49 -6.05
CA ILE A 97 1.16 7.10 -5.54
C ILE A 97 1.98 7.71 -6.69
N GLU A 98 2.14 7.03 -7.83
CA GLU A 98 2.84 7.58 -9.00
C GLU A 98 2.21 8.89 -9.48
N ILE A 99 0.87 8.96 -9.53
CA ILE A 99 0.14 10.18 -9.89
C ILE A 99 0.41 11.30 -8.87
N ARG A 100 0.33 11.00 -7.58
CA ARG A 100 0.57 11.96 -6.49
C ARG A 100 2.01 12.48 -6.51
N LEU A 101 2.99 11.60 -6.65
CA LEU A 101 4.40 11.94 -6.69
C LEU A 101 4.74 12.80 -7.92
N LYS A 102 4.16 12.48 -9.09
CA LYS A 102 4.29 13.31 -10.30
C LYS A 102 3.72 14.71 -10.08
N ASN A 103 2.61 14.84 -9.36
CA ASN A 103 2.01 16.14 -9.04
C ASN A 103 2.87 16.90 -8.01
N HIS A 104 3.44 16.22 -7.02
CA HIS A 104 4.35 16.80 -6.04
C HIS A 104 5.55 17.48 -6.73
N TYR A 105 6.23 16.78 -7.63
CA TYR A 105 7.37 17.34 -8.37
C TYR A 105 6.98 18.47 -9.33
N LYS A 106 5.79 18.41 -9.96
CA LYS A 106 5.29 19.52 -10.79
C LYS A 106 5.02 20.79 -10.01
N SER A 107 4.58 20.68 -8.75
CA SER A 107 4.28 21.84 -7.90
C SER A 107 5.53 22.51 -7.32
N GLN A 108 6.71 21.89 -7.45
CA GLN A 108 7.99 22.45 -6.98
C GLN A 108 8.77 23.19 -8.07
N VAL A 109 8.25 23.22 -9.31
CA VAL A 109 8.80 23.93 -10.47
C VAL A 109 7.98 25.19 -10.74
#